data_AF-A0A6B8KMJ8-F1
#
_entry.id   AF-A0A6B8KMJ8-F1
#
_cell.length_a   1.000
_cell.length_b   1.000
_cell.length_c   1.000
_cell.angle_alpha   90.00
_cell.angle_beta   90.00
_cell.angle_gamma   90.00
#
_symmetry.space_group_name_H-M   'P 1'
#
loop_
_entity.id
_entity.type
_entity.pdbx_description
1 polymer ?
#
loop_
_entity_poly.entity_id
_entity_poly.type
_entity_poly.pdbx_seq_one_letter_code
_entity_poly.pdbx_strand_id
1 'polypeptide(L)'
;MRSSIFALGAALAVGAIPSAQPFAQLATMPPTPSQNPQFTSDPEAWRPVAHYDLALPTGEAEAYASIWQDRLDESNGKPPPALLPGQKPNPAMSYVVGNRGASEWNFSIYFQSKLVVLTVLHTPHVCTDEYPSPSLAAKIKVCPMRLVTFEGDHYSIIDGAACFLLKTGEGPIEDSTATTTLVSYDVNVRAFKIRYTVSHTDIAQCAQTVLLHPADVGVAK
;
A
#
# COMPACT_ATOMS: atom_id res chain seq x y z
N MET A 1 -49.24 -20.90 -69.54
CA MET A 1 -48.96 -19.75 -68.66
C MET A 1 -47.46 -19.56 -68.64
N ARG A 2 -47.00 -18.57 -69.40
CA ARG A 2 -45.62 -18.32 -69.81
C ARG A 2 -45.29 -16.85 -69.50
N SER A 3 -44.00 -16.60 -69.30
CA SER A 3 -43.31 -15.35 -68.98
C SER A 3 -43.79 -14.06 -69.66
N SER A 4 -43.57 -12.96 -68.94
CA SER A 4 -43.22 -11.60 -69.43
C SER A 4 -42.44 -10.96 -68.28
N ILE A 5 -41.12 -10.77 -68.33
CA ILE A 5 -40.33 -9.70 -69.00
C ILE A 5 -40.97 -8.32 -68.87
N PHE A 6 -40.38 -7.48 -68.00
CA PHE A 6 -40.10 -6.08 -68.31
C PHE A 6 -38.73 -5.71 -67.74
N ALA A 7 -37.87 -5.25 -68.64
CA ALA A 7 -36.59 -4.61 -68.36
C ALA A 7 -36.81 -3.11 -68.10
N LEU A 8 -35.93 -2.48 -67.35
CA LEU A 8 -35.12 -1.30 -67.74
C LEU A 8 -34.51 -0.63 -66.50
N GLY A 9 -33.30 -0.10 -66.66
CA GLY A 9 -32.90 1.13 -65.95
C GLY A 9 -31.61 1.01 -65.14
N ALA A 10 -30.50 1.20 -65.82
CA ALA A 10 -29.19 1.45 -65.22
C ALA A 10 -29.16 2.79 -64.45
N ALA A 11 -28.41 2.83 -63.34
CA ALA A 11 -27.61 4.00 -62.97
C ALA A 11 -26.52 3.58 -61.97
N LEU A 12 -25.27 3.66 -62.43
CA LEU A 12 -24.07 3.68 -61.60
C LEU A 12 -24.12 4.95 -60.73
N ALA A 13 -24.04 4.79 -59.41
CA ALA A 13 -23.62 5.86 -58.52
C ALA A 13 -22.45 5.33 -57.68
N VAL A 14 -21.25 5.81 -58.03
CA VAL A 14 -20.03 5.71 -57.24
C VAL A 14 -20.27 6.51 -55.96
N GLY A 15 -20.60 5.79 -54.89
CA GLY A 15 -20.75 6.34 -53.54
C GLY A 15 -19.40 6.36 -52.84
N ALA A 16 -18.92 7.57 -52.56
CA ALA A 16 -17.65 7.88 -51.95
C ALA A 16 -17.44 7.22 -50.58
N ILE A 17 -16.18 6.85 -50.34
CA ILE A 17 -15.61 6.43 -49.06
C ILE A 17 -15.80 7.57 -48.04
N PRO A 18 -16.46 7.37 -46.90
CA PRO A 18 -16.42 8.36 -45.84
C PRO A 18 -15.03 8.36 -45.19
N SER A 19 -14.34 9.45 -45.48
CA SER A 19 -13.19 10.04 -44.82
C SER A 19 -13.09 9.76 -43.33
N ALA A 20 -11.92 9.25 -42.94
CA ALA A 20 -11.41 9.27 -41.59
C ALA A 20 -11.25 10.70 -41.06
N GLN A 21 -11.83 11.00 -39.90
CA GLN A 21 -11.40 12.00 -38.91
C GLN A 21 -12.10 11.72 -37.56
N PRO A 22 -11.62 12.26 -36.43
CA PRO A 22 -10.24 12.39 -35.98
C PRO A 22 -10.03 11.68 -34.63
N PHE A 23 -8.77 11.39 -34.30
CA PHE A 23 -8.35 10.95 -32.96
C PHE A 23 -8.86 11.94 -31.91
N ALA A 24 -9.77 11.48 -31.06
CA ALA A 24 -10.15 12.19 -29.86
C ALA A 24 -8.91 12.32 -28.97
N GLN A 25 -8.64 13.55 -28.56
CA GLN A 25 -7.51 14.01 -27.78
C GLN A 25 -7.38 13.18 -26.50
N LEU A 26 -6.22 12.52 -26.34
CA LEU A 26 -5.72 12.13 -25.03
C LEU A 26 -5.66 13.39 -24.17
N ALA A 27 -6.55 13.48 -23.18
CA ALA A 27 -6.38 14.43 -22.11
C ALA A 27 -5.04 14.12 -21.44
N THR A 28 -4.03 14.96 -21.70
CA THR A 28 -2.81 15.01 -20.91
C THR A 28 -3.21 15.46 -19.52
N MET A 29 -3.53 14.51 -18.65
CA MET A 29 -3.44 14.73 -17.21
C MET A 29 -2.01 15.22 -16.95
N PRO A 30 -1.81 16.37 -16.30
CA PRO A 30 -0.49 16.70 -15.79
C PRO A 30 -0.07 15.54 -14.89
N PRO A 31 1.17 15.00 -15.02
CA PRO A 31 1.66 14.06 -14.05
C PRO A 31 1.51 14.73 -12.68
N THR A 32 0.75 14.10 -11.78
CA THR A 32 0.77 14.46 -10.37
C THR A 32 2.25 14.51 -10.00
N PRO A 33 2.77 15.63 -9.47
CA PRO A 33 4.16 15.68 -9.07
C PRO A 33 4.36 14.53 -8.09
N SER A 34 5.15 13.54 -8.50
CA SER A 34 5.78 12.60 -7.57
C SER A 34 6.38 13.48 -6.49
N GLN A 35 5.93 13.30 -5.25
CA GLN A 35 6.48 14.00 -4.12
C GLN A 35 7.91 13.49 -3.96
N ASN A 36 8.83 14.12 -4.69
CA ASN A 36 10.25 13.99 -4.51
C ASN A 36 10.48 14.14 -3.01
N PRO A 37 11.04 13.14 -2.30
CA PRO A 37 11.14 13.20 -0.85
C PRO A 37 11.95 14.44 -0.49
N GLN A 38 11.24 15.49 -0.04
CA GLN A 38 11.90 16.68 0.45
C GLN A 38 12.75 16.22 1.62
N PHE A 39 14.07 16.46 1.53
CA PHE A 39 14.95 16.35 2.67
C PHE A 39 14.32 17.16 3.80
N THR A 40 13.80 16.46 4.82
CA THR A 40 13.19 17.14 5.97
C THR A 40 14.27 17.89 6.71
N SER A 41 14.03 19.16 7.02
CA SER A 41 14.95 19.94 7.85
C SER A 41 14.89 19.51 9.32
N ASP A 42 13.74 18.96 9.74
CA ASP A 42 13.52 18.45 11.08
C ASP A 42 13.24 16.93 11.04
N PRO A 43 14.20 16.08 11.45
CA PRO A 43 13.99 14.64 11.52
C PRO A 43 13.01 14.21 12.63
N GLU A 44 12.88 15.01 13.70
CA GLU A 44 12.05 14.71 14.87
C GLU A 44 10.58 15.10 14.67
N ALA A 45 10.27 15.83 13.59
CA ALA A 45 8.91 16.12 13.20
C ALA A 45 8.12 14.84 12.85
N TRP A 46 6.97 14.67 13.51
CA TRP A 46 6.00 13.61 13.24
C TRP A 46 5.42 13.75 11.84
N ARG A 47 5.47 12.66 11.06
CA ARG A 47 5.00 12.64 9.68
C ARG A 47 4.15 11.42 9.39
N PRO A 48 3.12 11.56 8.54
CA PRO A 48 2.36 10.41 8.10
C PRO A 48 3.24 9.46 7.30
N VAL A 49 2.98 8.18 7.46
CA VAL A 49 3.61 7.12 6.66
C VAL A 49 3.02 7.09 5.25
N ALA A 50 3.79 6.58 4.30
CA ALA A 50 3.28 6.27 2.96
C ALA A 50 2.59 4.90 2.98
N HIS A 51 1.48 4.77 2.26
CA HIS A 51 0.75 3.51 2.13
C HIS A 51 0.81 3.01 0.69
N TYR A 52 1.07 1.72 0.51
CA TYR A 52 1.11 1.08 -0.80
C TYR A 52 0.20 -0.15 -0.84
N ASP A 53 -0.56 -0.28 -1.93
CA ASP A 53 -1.30 -1.49 -2.24
C ASP A 53 -0.33 -2.50 -2.87
N LEU A 54 -0.18 -3.65 -2.22
CA LEU A 54 0.72 -4.71 -2.67
C LEU A 54 -0.04 -5.87 -3.33
N ALA A 55 -1.35 -5.74 -3.55
CA ALA A 55 -2.14 -6.79 -4.17
C ALA A 55 -1.71 -7.05 -5.62
N LEU A 56 -1.48 -5.97 -6.36
CA LEU A 56 -0.93 -5.97 -7.72
C LEU A 56 0.15 -4.88 -7.78
N PRO A 57 1.34 -5.13 -7.21
CA PRO A 57 2.34 -4.10 -7.03
C PRO A 57 2.84 -3.63 -8.39
N THR A 58 2.95 -2.30 -8.56
CA THR A 58 3.53 -1.66 -9.74
C THR A 58 4.43 -0.50 -9.30
N GLY A 59 5.49 -0.22 -10.07
CA GLY A 59 6.41 0.87 -9.76
C GLY A 59 7.12 0.68 -8.41
N GLU A 60 7.11 1.69 -7.54
CA GLU A 60 7.75 1.60 -6.21
C GLU A 60 7.21 0.46 -5.35
N ALA A 61 5.93 0.12 -5.49
CA ALA A 61 5.32 -0.99 -4.75
C ALA A 61 5.96 -2.35 -5.06
N GLU A 62 6.59 -2.53 -6.23
CA GLU A 62 7.31 -3.76 -6.57
C GLU A 62 8.56 -3.94 -5.69
N ALA A 63 9.30 -2.85 -5.45
CA ALA A 63 10.47 -2.87 -4.58
C ALA A 63 10.08 -3.25 -3.14
N TYR A 64 8.97 -2.67 -2.65
CA TYR A 64 8.46 -2.99 -1.32
C TYR A 64 7.88 -4.41 -1.22
N ALA A 65 7.19 -4.90 -2.25
CA ALA A 65 6.75 -6.28 -2.30
C ALA A 65 7.94 -7.26 -2.24
N SER A 66 9.07 -6.92 -2.88
CA SER A 66 10.27 -7.77 -2.85
C SER A 66 10.88 -7.90 -1.44
N ILE A 67 10.79 -6.85 -0.61
CA ILE A 67 11.21 -6.90 0.80
C ILE A 67 10.41 -7.96 1.55
N TRP A 68 9.15 -8.19 1.16
CA TRP A 68 8.17 -9.02 1.84
C TRP A 68 7.87 -10.36 1.17
N GLN A 69 8.63 -10.74 0.13
CA GLN A 69 8.29 -11.87 -0.73
C GLN A 69 8.00 -13.17 0.04
N ASP A 70 8.80 -13.48 1.06
CA ASP A 70 8.60 -14.65 1.92
C ASP A 70 7.25 -14.65 2.65
N ARG A 71 6.81 -13.50 3.18
CA ARG A 71 5.53 -13.35 3.90
C ARG A 71 4.35 -13.28 2.94
N LEU A 72 4.55 -12.70 1.77
CA LEU A 72 3.55 -12.68 0.70
C LEU A 72 3.30 -14.12 0.19
N ASP A 73 4.36 -14.88 -0.05
CA ASP A 73 4.26 -16.30 -0.44
C ASP A 73 3.57 -17.14 0.64
N GLU A 74 3.93 -16.95 1.92
CA GLU A 74 3.26 -17.61 3.05
C GLU A 74 1.75 -17.31 3.08
N SER A 75 1.39 -16.05 2.87
CA SER A 75 0.00 -15.60 2.84
C SER A 75 -0.77 -16.15 1.63
N ASN A 76 -0.15 -16.16 0.45
CA ASN A 76 -0.76 -16.63 -0.79
C ASN A 76 -0.98 -18.15 -0.81
N GLY A 77 -0.15 -18.91 -0.09
CA GLY A 77 -0.32 -20.35 0.10
C GLY A 77 -1.54 -20.73 0.95
N LYS A 78 -2.11 -19.79 1.72
CA LYS A 78 -3.27 -20.03 2.59
C LYS A 78 -4.59 -19.76 1.83
N PRO A 79 -5.64 -20.56 2.07
CA PRO A 79 -6.96 -20.29 1.51
C PRO A 79 -7.52 -18.99 2.08
N PRO A 80 -8.33 -18.22 1.32
CA PRO A 80 -8.99 -17.02 1.83
C PRO A 80 -9.74 -17.32 3.14
N PRO A 81 -9.73 -16.38 4.12
CA PRO A 81 -10.52 -16.53 5.34
C PRO A 81 -11.98 -16.80 5.00
N ALA A 82 -12.60 -17.72 5.72
CA ALA A 82 -14.02 -18.02 5.56
C ALA A 82 -14.85 -16.77 5.86
N LEU A 83 -15.84 -16.49 5.01
CA LEU A 83 -16.80 -15.42 5.26
C LEU A 83 -17.69 -15.83 6.43
N LEU A 84 -17.80 -14.95 7.42
CA LEU A 84 -18.81 -15.11 8.46
C LEU A 84 -20.21 -14.83 7.91
N PRO A 85 -21.27 -15.43 8.47
CA PRO A 85 -22.65 -15.16 8.04
C PRO A 85 -22.96 -13.66 8.03
N GLY A 86 -23.48 -13.15 6.91
CA GLY A 86 -23.79 -11.72 6.73
C GLY A 86 -22.62 -10.84 6.26
N GLN A 87 -21.40 -11.39 6.15
CA GLN A 87 -20.24 -10.67 5.64
C GLN A 87 -20.19 -10.68 4.11
N LYS A 88 -19.97 -9.51 3.51
CA LYS A 88 -19.79 -9.42 2.05
C LYS A 88 -18.39 -9.91 1.66
N PRO A 89 -18.23 -10.58 0.50
CA PRO A 89 -16.91 -10.91 -0.03
C PRO A 89 -16.06 -9.64 -0.14
N ASN A 90 -14.85 -9.67 0.42
CA ASN A 90 -13.89 -8.59 0.24
C ASN A 90 -13.28 -8.70 -1.17
N PRO A 91 -13.46 -7.71 -2.07
CA PRO A 91 -12.88 -7.75 -3.42
C PRO A 91 -11.36 -7.92 -3.40
N ALA A 92 -10.67 -7.40 -2.38
CA ALA A 92 -9.24 -7.57 -2.19
C ALA A 92 -8.80 -9.04 -1.97
N MET A 93 -9.75 -9.91 -1.64
CA MET A 93 -9.55 -11.35 -1.44
C MET A 93 -9.92 -12.19 -2.68
N SER A 94 -10.49 -11.55 -3.70
CA SER A 94 -10.99 -12.23 -4.91
C SER A 94 -9.95 -12.40 -6.01
N TYR A 95 -8.74 -11.87 -5.81
CA TYR A 95 -7.67 -11.97 -6.79
C TYR A 95 -7.13 -13.41 -6.91
N VAL A 96 -7.21 -13.95 -8.12
CA VAL A 96 -6.65 -15.27 -8.48
C VAL A 96 -5.14 -15.18 -8.75
N VAL A 97 -4.67 -13.99 -9.11
CA VAL A 97 -3.27 -13.66 -9.41
C VAL A 97 -2.90 -12.42 -8.60
N GLY A 98 -1.74 -12.44 -7.93
CA GLY A 98 -1.26 -11.35 -7.05
C GLY A 98 -1.30 -11.71 -5.56
N ASN A 99 -1.03 -10.71 -4.70
CA ASN A 99 -0.95 -10.90 -3.25
C ASN A 99 -2.28 -10.56 -2.57
N ARG A 100 -3.09 -11.56 -2.27
CA ARG A 100 -4.48 -11.34 -1.80
C ARG A 100 -4.53 -10.49 -0.53
N GLY A 101 -5.20 -9.34 -0.61
CA GLY A 101 -5.43 -8.42 0.51
C GLY A 101 -4.16 -7.85 1.13
N ALA A 102 -3.04 -7.85 0.38
CA ALA A 102 -1.77 -7.36 0.86
C ALA A 102 -1.67 -5.84 0.70
N SER A 103 -1.31 -5.15 1.77
CA SER A 103 -0.99 -3.74 1.77
C SER A 103 0.15 -3.48 2.74
N GLU A 104 0.85 -2.37 2.55
CA GLU A 104 1.87 -1.97 3.50
C GLU A 104 1.77 -0.48 3.83
N TRP A 105 2.47 -0.11 4.89
CA TRP A 105 2.95 1.25 5.03
C TRP A 105 4.45 1.26 5.23
N ASN A 106 5.10 2.33 4.79
CA ASN A 106 6.52 2.52 5.01
C ASN A 106 6.89 3.96 5.37
N PHE A 107 8.07 4.09 5.98
CA PHE A 107 8.74 5.33 6.28
C PHE A 107 10.23 5.14 6.05
N SER A 108 10.83 6.01 5.25
CA SER A 108 12.25 5.91 4.90
C SER A 108 13.01 7.15 5.31
N ILE A 109 14.27 6.94 5.70
CA ILE A 109 15.26 8.01 5.88
C ILE A 109 16.50 7.68 5.07
N TYR A 110 17.11 8.71 4.53
CA TYR A 110 18.37 8.61 3.84
C TYR A 110 19.45 9.30 4.67
N PHE A 111 20.51 8.57 5.02
CA PHE A 111 21.65 9.09 5.77
C PHE A 111 22.95 8.79 5.03
N GLN A 112 23.58 9.81 4.47
CA GLN A 112 24.83 9.71 3.71
C GLN A 112 24.74 8.70 2.57
N SER A 113 25.21 7.46 2.78
CA SER A 113 25.19 6.36 1.82
C SER A 113 24.25 5.22 2.22
N LYS A 114 23.45 5.41 3.28
CA LYS A 114 22.54 4.41 3.83
C LYS A 114 21.08 4.84 3.60
N LEU A 115 20.29 3.94 3.03
CA LEU A 115 18.83 4.07 3.00
C LEU A 115 18.26 3.13 4.06
N VAL A 116 17.50 3.67 5.00
CA VAL A 116 16.84 2.88 6.04
C VAL A 116 15.34 2.98 5.83
N VAL A 117 14.68 1.84 5.71
CA VAL A 117 13.25 1.71 5.46
C VAL A 117 12.61 0.95 6.62
N LEU A 118 11.69 1.60 7.31
CA LEU A 118 10.75 0.96 8.23
C LEU A 118 9.48 0.64 7.45
N THR A 119 9.10 -0.63 7.37
CA THR A 119 7.88 -1.08 6.68
C THR A 119 7.09 -2.05 7.54
N VAL A 120 5.77 -2.05 7.38
CA VAL A 120 4.85 -2.98 8.05
C VAL A 120 3.89 -3.55 7.02
N LEU A 121 3.85 -4.87 6.94
CA LEU A 121 3.04 -5.61 6.00
C LEU A 121 1.72 -6.04 6.64
N HIS A 122 0.61 -5.61 6.08
CA HIS A 122 -0.68 -6.22 6.33
C HIS A 122 -0.99 -7.28 5.27
N THR A 123 -1.23 -8.50 5.72
CA THR A 123 -1.97 -9.49 4.92
C THR A 123 -3.06 -10.15 5.77
N PRO A 124 -4.04 -10.82 5.13
CA PRO A 124 -5.14 -11.49 5.83
C PRO A 124 -4.72 -12.57 6.83
N HIS A 125 -3.52 -13.12 6.71
CA HIS A 125 -3.08 -14.30 7.46
C HIS A 125 -1.84 -14.12 8.32
N VAL A 126 -1.08 -13.04 8.13
CA VAL A 126 0.18 -12.81 8.87
C VAL A 126 0.02 -11.85 10.03
N CYS A 127 -1.06 -11.07 10.07
CA CYS A 127 -1.41 -10.25 11.22
C CYS A 127 -2.18 -11.07 12.26
N THR A 128 -1.81 -10.92 13.54
CA THR A 128 -2.32 -11.75 14.64
C THR A 128 -3.43 -11.05 15.42
N ASP A 129 -3.03 -10.13 16.30
CA ASP A 129 -3.86 -9.59 17.36
C ASP A 129 -4.66 -8.39 16.85
N GLU A 130 -5.93 -8.29 17.26
CA GLU A 130 -6.76 -7.11 17.03
C GLU A 130 -6.93 -6.37 18.35
N TYR A 131 -6.57 -5.10 18.38
CA TYR A 131 -6.80 -4.26 19.54
C TYR A 131 -8.18 -3.58 19.45
N PRO A 132 -8.83 -3.30 20.60
CA PRO A 132 -10.02 -2.47 20.62
C PRO A 132 -9.72 -1.12 19.96
N SER A 133 -10.50 -0.79 18.93
CA SER A 133 -10.46 0.53 18.30
C SER A 133 -11.41 1.47 19.03
N PRO A 134 -11.02 2.72 19.29
CA PRO A 134 -11.93 3.73 19.86
C PRO A 134 -13.00 4.20 18.87
N SER A 135 -12.89 3.81 17.58
CA SER A 135 -13.82 4.19 16.52
C SER A 135 -14.12 3.00 15.60
N LEU A 136 -15.35 2.94 15.09
CA LEU A 136 -15.72 1.99 14.03
C LEU A 136 -15.13 2.35 12.66
N ALA A 137 -14.42 3.47 12.54
CA ALA A 137 -13.74 3.92 11.32
C ALA A 137 -12.38 3.23 11.08
N ALA A 138 -11.86 2.52 12.08
CA ALA A 138 -10.61 1.77 11.93
C ALA A 138 -10.60 0.48 12.74
N LYS A 139 -9.89 -0.52 12.24
CA LYS A 139 -9.46 -1.69 13.00
C LYS A 139 -7.96 -1.64 13.21
N ILE A 140 -7.50 -2.09 14.37
CA ILE A 140 -6.09 -2.03 14.75
C ILE A 140 -5.58 -3.45 14.82
N LYS A 141 -4.62 -3.82 13.96
CA LYS A 141 -4.02 -5.16 13.96
C LYS A 141 -2.54 -5.12 14.27
N VAL A 142 -2.00 -6.16 14.90
CA VAL A 142 -0.55 -6.37 15.01
C VAL A 142 -0.08 -7.16 13.81
N CYS A 143 0.89 -6.60 13.07
CA CYS A 143 1.37 -7.12 11.81
C CYS A 143 2.91 -7.18 11.79
N PRO A 144 3.51 -8.03 10.95
CA PRO A 144 4.95 -8.09 10.77
C PRO A 144 5.53 -6.72 10.37
N MET A 145 6.62 -6.35 11.01
CA MET A 145 7.39 -5.15 10.74
C MET A 145 8.81 -5.54 10.31
N ARG A 146 9.37 -4.81 9.35
CA ARG A 146 10.78 -4.91 8.97
C ARG A 146 11.44 -3.55 9.02
N LEU A 147 12.64 -3.55 9.59
CA LEU A 147 13.59 -2.47 9.43
C LEU A 147 14.67 -2.96 8.45
N VAL A 148 14.68 -2.39 7.26
CA VAL A 148 15.62 -2.73 6.20
C VAL A 148 16.65 -1.62 6.07
N THR A 149 17.93 -1.97 6.12
CA THR A 149 19.02 -1.03 5.88
C THR A 149 19.74 -1.43 4.60
N PHE A 150 19.76 -0.55 3.62
CA PHE A 150 20.56 -0.67 2.40
C PHE A 150 21.81 0.20 2.54
N GLU A 151 22.97 -0.37 2.28
CA GLU A 151 24.24 0.35 2.28
C GLU A 151 25.14 -0.27 1.21
N GLY A 152 25.52 0.51 0.20
CA GLY A 152 26.23 -0.05 -0.96
C GLY A 152 25.46 -1.21 -1.60
N ASP A 153 26.10 -2.38 -1.65
CA ASP A 153 25.61 -3.56 -2.35
C ASP A 153 24.96 -4.58 -1.39
N HIS A 154 24.91 -4.26 -0.10
CA HIS A 154 24.36 -5.12 0.94
C HIS A 154 23.09 -4.53 1.54
N TYR A 155 22.22 -5.42 2.03
CA TYR A 155 21.10 -5.05 2.86
C TYR A 155 21.02 -5.93 4.10
N SER A 156 20.52 -5.37 5.20
CA SER A 156 20.18 -6.10 6.42
C SER A 156 18.71 -5.92 6.75
N ILE A 157 18.11 -6.95 7.36
CA ILE A 157 16.72 -6.95 7.79
C ILE A 157 16.69 -7.24 9.29
N ILE A 158 15.97 -6.41 10.03
CA ILE A 158 15.57 -6.69 11.41
C ILE A 158 14.05 -6.87 11.40
N ASP A 159 13.60 -8.07 11.74
CA ASP A 159 12.18 -8.39 11.87
C ASP A 159 11.66 -7.94 13.24
N GLY A 160 10.39 -7.55 13.27
CA GLY A 160 9.65 -7.23 14.49
C GLY A 160 8.14 -7.25 14.24
N ALA A 161 7.39 -6.57 15.09
CA ALA A 161 5.95 -6.42 14.95
C ALA A 161 5.55 -4.96 15.19
N ALA A 162 4.49 -4.52 14.55
CA ALA A 162 3.95 -3.18 14.68
C ALA A 162 2.45 -3.18 14.47
N CYS A 163 1.76 -2.17 14.96
CA CYS A 163 0.36 -2.00 14.63
C CYS A 163 0.17 -1.56 13.17
N PHE A 164 -0.99 -1.92 12.62
CA PHE A 164 -1.47 -1.53 11.32
C PHE A 164 -2.92 -1.07 11.45
N LEU A 165 -3.20 0.14 10.95
CA LEU A 165 -4.54 0.70 10.95
C LEU A 165 -5.25 0.35 9.65
N LEU A 166 -6.31 -0.44 9.76
CA LEU A 166 -7.20 -0.77 8.65
C LEU A 166 -8.39 0.17 8.69
N LYS A 167 -8.44 1.13 7.76
CA LYS A 167 -9.61 2.02 7.63
C LYS A 167 -10.84 1.22 7.19
N THR A 168 -11.95 1.44 7.87
CA THR A 168 -13.24 0.78 7.61
C THR A 168 -14.27 1.82 7.19
N GLY A 169 -15.18 1.42 6.29
CA GLY A 169 -16.31 2.27 5.86
C GLY A 169 -17.48 2.30 6.85
N GLU A 170 -17.31 1.74 8.05
CA GLU A 170 -18.37 1.53 9.05
C GLU A 170 -18.42 2.64 10.12
N GLY A 171 -17.50 3.61 10.04
CA GLY A 171 -17.42 4.75 10.96
C GLY A 171 -17.92 6.08 10.37
N PRO A 172 -17.98 7.14 11.20
CA PRO A 172 -18.25 8.48 10.72
C PRO A 172 -17.18 8.94 9.72
N ILE A 173 -17.52 9.89 8.85
CA ILE A 173 -16.53 10.54 7.99
C ILE A 173 -15.60 11.34 8.89
N GLU A 174 -14.34 10.93 8.95
CA GLU A 174 -13.29 11.59 9.72
C GLU A 174 -12.38 12.41 8.78
N ASP A 175 -11.74 13.45 9.32
CA ASP A 175 -10.70 14.17 8.59
C ASP A 175 -9.44 13.29 8.43
N SER A 176 -8.53 13.69 7.53
CA SER A 176 -7.34 12.91 7.20
C SER A 176 -6.34 12.76 8.36
N THR A 177 -6.46 13.57 9.41
CA THR A 177 -5.58 13.55 10.59
C THR A 177 -6.14 12.76 11.76
N ALA A 178 -7.45 12.53 11.79
CA ALA A 178 -8.14 11.81 12.84
C ALA A 178 -7.63 10.37 13.01
N THR A 179 -7.42 9.67 11.89
CA THR A 179 -6.96 8.27 11.88
C THR A 179 -5.72 8.14 11.00
N THR A 180 -4.55 8.09 11.64
CA THR A 180 -3.25 8.15 10.98
C THR A 180 -2.15 7.40 11.76
N THR A 181 -1.16 6.92 11.01
CA THR A 181 0.09 6.40 11.55
C THR A 181 1.18 7.45 11.33
N LEU A 182 1.86 7.85 12.39
CA LEU A 182 2.89 8.87 12.39
C LEU A 182 4.24 8.29 12.80
N VAL A 183 5.29 8.70 12.11
CA VAL A 183 6.67 8.35 12.43
C VAL A 183 7.51 9.61 12.56
N SER A 184 8.40 9.62 13.54
CA SER A 184 9.50 10.58 13.68
C SER A 184 10.81 9.82 13.85
N TYR A 185 11.94 10.47 13.53
CA TYR A 185 13.27 9.91 13.70
C TYR A 185 14.03 10.68 14.79
N ASP A 186 14.35 9.99 15.88
CA ASP A 186 15.19 10.52 16.95
C ASP A 186 16.66 10.32 16.61
N VAL A 187 17.36 11.43 16.38
CA VAL A 187 18.76 11.43 15.96
C VAL A 187 19.69 11.05 17.10
N ASN A 188 19.31 11.35 18.35
CA ASN A 188 20.15 11.14 19.53
C ASN A 188 20.30 9.66 19.85
N VAL A 189 19.19 8.93 19.81
CA VAL A 189 19.17 7.48 20.06
C VAL A 189 19.13 6.63 18.79
N ARG A 190 19.15 7.26 17.60
CA ARG A 190 19.07 6.61 16.28
C ARG A 190 17.91 5.62 16.23
N ALA A 191 16.70 6.15 16.40
CA ALA A 191 15.49 5.33 16.51
C ALA A 191 14.31 5.95 15.77
N PHE A 192 13.48 5.10 15.17
CA PHE A 192 12.14 5.52 14.78
C PHE A 192 11.21 5.52 15.98
N LYS A 193 10.49 6.61 16.19
CA LYS A 193 9.36 6.67 17.11
C LYS A 193 8.08 6.58 16.28
N ILE A 194 7.21 5.65 16.65
CA ILE A 194 5.96 5.39 15.95
C ILE A 194 4.81 5.75 16.89
N ARG A 195 3.84 6.48 16.36
CA ARG A 195 2.59 6.84 17.03
C ARG A 195 1.41 6.50 16.12
N TYR A 196 0.30 6.11 16.73
CA TYR A 196 -0.94 5.84 16.03
C TYR A 196 -2.04 6.67 16.67
N THR A 197 -2.85 7.30 15.83
CA THR A 197 -4.02 8.06 16.27
C THR A 197 -5.23 7.50 15.55
N VAL A 198 -6.33 7.30 16.27
CA VAL A 198 -7.64 6.89 15.73
C VAL A 198 -8.70 7.81 16.31
N SER A 199 -9.49 8.45 15.46
CA SER A 199 -10.46 9.48 15.88
C SER A 199 -9.86 10.53 16.84
N HIS A 200 -8.67 11.06 16.48
CA HIS A 200 -7.90 12.02 17.30
C HIS A 200 -7.44 11.50 18.66
N THR A 201 -7.57 10.19 18.92
CA THR A 201 -7.14 9.55 20.16
C THR A 201 -5.87 8.74 19.92
N ASP A 202 -4.83 9.01 20.72
CA ASP A 202 -3.57 8.28 20.65
C ASP A 202 -3.72 6.85 21.17
N ILE A 203 -3.17 5.90 20.43
CA ILE A 203 -3.21 4.47 20.74
C ILE A 203 -1.89 4.07 21.42
N ALA A 204 -1.83 4.26 22.74
CA ALA A 204 -0.61 4.06 23.53
C ALA A 204 -0.04 2.63 23.41
N GLN A 205 -0.89 1.61 23.34
CA GLN A 205 -0.47 0.20 23.21
C GLN A 205 0.25 -0.11 21.89
N CYS A 206 0.08 0.72 20.87
CA CYS A 206 0.74 0.59 19.57
C CYS A 206 1.97 1.51 19.45
N ALA A 207 2.12 2.49 20.34
CA ALA A 207 3.27 3.39 20.31
C ALA A 207 4.54 2.60 20.62
N GLN A 208 5.57 2.77 19.79
CA GLN A 208 6.81 2.04 19.95
C GLN A 208 8.03 2.81 19.45
N THR A 209 9.20 2.39 19.92
CA THR A 209 10.50 2.91 19.49
C THR A 209 11.32 1.77 18.88
N VAL A 210 11.77 1.95 17.64
CA VAL A 210 12.52 0.95 16.87
C VAL A 210 13.94 1.47 16.68
N LEU A 211 14.91 0.82 17.32
CA LEU A 211 16.32 1.18 17.21
C LEU A 211 16.88 0.76 15.85
N LEU A 212 17.70 1.61 15.23
CA LEU A 212 18.35 1.29 13.96
C LEU A 212 19.42 0.20 14.09
N HIS A 213 20.04 0.13 15.26
CA HIS A 213 21.00 -0.89 15.62
C HIS A 213 20.57 -1.48 16.96
N PRO A 214 20.51 -2.81 17.09
CA PRO A 214 20.37 -3.43 18.41
C PRO A 214 21.46 -2.87 19.32
N ALA A 215 21.12 -2.52 20.56
CA ALA A 215 22.15 -2.22 21.55
C ALA A 215 23.04 -3.47 21.65
N ASP A 216 24.36 -3.29 21.60
CA ASP A 216 25.31 -4.37 21.89
C ASP A 216 24.99 -4.88 23.30
N VAL A 217 24.18 -5.94 23.38
CA VAL A 217 24.00 -6.69 24.62
C VAL A 217 25.32 -7.40 24.79
N GLY A 218 26.23 -6.75 25.51
CA GLY A 218 27.50 -7.32 25.90
C GLY A 218 27.25 -8.69 26.51
N VAL A 219 27.59 -9.73 25.77
CA VAL A 219 27.78 -11.06 26.33
C VAL A 219 28.96 -10.91 27.27
N ALA A 220 28.65 -10.66 28.54
CA ALA A 220 29.62 -10.76 29.62
C ALA A 220 30.20 -12.18 29.56
N LYS A 221 31.51 -12.23 29.29
CA LYS A 221 32.31 -13.44 29.23
C LYS A 221 32.62 -13.93 30.65
#